data_AF-A0A5E4HHM1-F1
#
_entry.id   AF-A0A5E4HHM1-F1
#
_cell.length_a   1.000
_cell.length_b   1.000
_cell.length_c   1.000
_cell.angle_alpha   90.00
_cell.angle_beta   90.00
_cell.angle_gamma   90.00
#
_symmetry.space_group_name_H-M   'P 1'
#
loop_
_entity.id
_entity.type
_entity.pdbx_description
1 polymer ?
#
loop_
_entity_poly.entity_id
_entity_poly.type
_entity_poly.pdbx_seq_one_letter_code
_entity_poly.pdbx_strand_id
1 'polypeptide(L)'
;MGLSLPRPSEGGLLALVEQEAALLKSGEINLLKGYAKFARLLVMVKFNESWREAGHSSLNAYILGLSEKYGRKPQTIYAYMAAAEKLLPIAGEDGLDRMGITKAMEIVRGANKSKKDISRELVLEAMKDEVTVDEVRALVHKFFELNGEMPKGKYVDVGGFYADEEQYKIFVEAVKISMRVLNLPAEMPDHIKRMRIILFWAAEITGTYAAEVYGEQGVG
;
A
#
# COMPACT_ATOMS: atom_id res chain seq x y z
N MET A 1 35.02 8.45 -29.52
CA MET A 1 33.95 8.94 -30.41
C MET A 1 32.83 9.46 -29.53
N GLY A 2 32.68 10.78 -29.42
CA GLY A 2 31.63 11.39 -28.60
C GLY A 2 30.32 11.41 -29.39
N LEU A 3 29.30 10.70 -28.90
CA LEU A 3 27.95 10.80 -29.45
C LEU A 3 27.38 12.17 -29.07
N SER A 4 27.46 13.12 -30.00
CA SER A 4 26.71 14.37 -29.93
C SER A 4 25.25 14.03 -30.25
N LEU A 5 24.44 13.87 -29.21
CA LEU A 5 22.99 13.81 -29.39
C LEU A 5 22.52 15.21 -29.83
N PRO A 6 21.73 15.32 -30.91
CA PRO A 6 21.15 16.59 -31.31
C PRO A 6 20.32 17.13 -30.14
N ARG A 7 20.49 18.41 -29.78
CA ARG A 7 19.69 19.06 -28.74
C ARG A 7 18.26 19.23 -29.27
N PRO A 8 17.26 18.47 -28.80
CA PRO A 8 15.87 18.80 -29.08
C PRO A 8 15.57 20.22 -28.56
N SER A 9 14.64 20.91 -29.23
CA SER A 9 14.13 22.18 -28.71
C SER A 9 13.58 21.98 -27.29
N GLU A 10 13.77 22.95 -26.40
CA GLU A 10 13.36 22.82 -24.99
C GLU A 10 11.86 22.47 -24.86
N GLY A 11 11.01 22.97 -25.77
CA GLY A 11 9.59 22.61 -25.83
C GLY A 11 9.30 21.17 -26.28
N GLY A 12 10.19 20.55 -27.07
CA GLY A 12 10.04 19.16 -27.51
C GLY A 12 10.38 18.15 -26.42
N LEU A 13 11.35 18.46 -25.55
CA LEU A 13 11.69 17.59 -24.41
C LEU A 13 10.61 17.59 -23.34
N LEU A 14 10.08 18.77 -22.99
CA LEU A 14 9.03 18.87 -21.98
C LEU A 14 7.77 18.09 -22.38
N ALA A 15 7.34 18.22 -23.64
CA ALA A 15 6.20 17.45 -24.17
C ALA A 15 6.42 15.93 -24.13
N LEU A 16 7.64 15.46 -24.44
CA LEU A 16 7.98 14.03 -24.33
C LEU A 16 7.96 13.55 -22.88
N VAL A 17 8.47 14.34 -21.93
CA VAL A 17 8.41 14.00 -20.50
C VAL A 17 6.96 13.93 -20.02
N GLU A 18 6.11 14.88 -20.41
CA GLU A 18 4.68 14.87 -20.06
C GLU A 18 3.95 13.66 -20.66
N GLN A 19 4.27 13.30 -21.90
CA GLN A 19 3.72 12.11 -22.54
C GLN A 19 4.12 10.82 -21.80
N GLU A 20 5.40 10.66 -21.48
CA GLU A 20 5.89 9.50 -20.73
C GLU A 20 5.29 9.44 -19.31
N ALA A 21 5.17 10.59 -18.63
CA ALA A 21 4.51 10.66 -17.33
C ALA A 21 3.04 10.22 -17.40
N ALA A 22 2.31 10.62 -18.45
CA ALA A 22 0.93 10.20 -18.69
C ALA A 22 0.84 8.68 -18.96
N LEU A 23 1.77 8.13 -19.75
CA LEU A 23 1.85 6.69 -20.00
C LEU A 23 2.09 5.89 -18.72
N LEU A 24 3.06 6.31 -17.90
CA LEU A 24 3.33 5.68 -16.60
C LEU A 24 2.10 5.69 -15.70
N LYS A 25 1.43 6.84 -15.57
CA LYS A 25 0.20 6.97 -14.79
C LYS A 25 -0.90 6.03 -15.30
N SER A 26 -1.07 5.94 -16.62
CA SER A 26 -2.06 5.02 -17.21
C SER A 26 -1.72 3.55 -16.95
N GLY A 27 -0.43 3.20 -16.99
CA GLY A 27 0.07 1.86 -16.70
C GLY A 27 -0.20 1.44 -15.26
N GLU A 28 0.02 2.35 -14.30
CA GLU A 28 -0.31 2.13 -12.90
C GLU A 28 -1.81 1.89 -12.69
N ILE A 29 -2.68 2.74 -13.28
CA ILE A 29 -4.14 2.56 -13.21
C ILE A 29 -4.54 1.19 -13.76
N ASN A 30 -3.98 0.80 -14.90
CA ASN A 30 -4.27 -0.50 -15.51
C ASN A 30 -3.78 -1.68 -14.66
N LEU A 31 -2.64 -1.54 -14.00
CA LEU A 31 -2.14 -2.53 -13.05
C LEU A 31 -3.10 -2.70 -11.86
N LEU A 32 -3.58 -1.60 -11.28
CA LEU A 32 -4.52 -1.60 -10.17
C LEU A 32 -5.88 -2.23 -10.54
N LYS A 33 -6.37 -1.93 -11.75
CA LYS A 33 -7.54 -2.58 -12.37
C LYS A 33 -7.31 -4.08 -12.57
N GLY A 34 -6.15 -4.45 -13.10
CA GLY A 34 -5.77 -5.85 -13.31
C GLY A 34 -5.79 -6.66 -12.01
N TYR A 35 -5.31 -6.08 -10.91
CA TYR A 35 -5.38 -6.73 -9.60
C TYR A 35 -6.79 -6.78 -9.02
N ALA A 36 -7.66 -5.81 -9.29
CA ALA A 36 -9.08 -5.88 -8.91
C ALA A 36 -9.79 -7.05 -9.64
N LYS A 37 -9.55 -7.19 -10.94
CA LYS A 37 -10.04 -8.32 -11.74
C LYS A 37 -9.51 -9.66 -11.22
N PHE A 38 -8.21 -9.72 -10.93
CA PHE A 38 -7.60 -10.90 -10.33
C PHE A 38 -8.25 -11.25 -8.99
N ALA A 39 -8.47 -10.27 -8.11
CA ALA A 39 -9.13 -10.45 -6.83
C ALA A 39 -10.55 -11.02 -7.00
N ARG A 40 -11.34 -10.49 -7.94
CA ARG A 40 -12.67 -11.02 -8.27
C ARG A 40 -12.63 -12.47 -8.74
N LEU A 41 -11.69 -12.81 -9.63
CA LEU A 41 -11.52 -14.20 -10.08
C LEU A 41 -11.15 -15.13 -8.92
N LEU A 42 -10.36 -14.67 -7.95
CA LEU A 42 -10.09 -15.46 -6.74
C LEU A 42 -11.36 -15.72 -5.92
N VAL A 43 -12.25 -14.73 -5.80
CA VAL A 43 -13.55 -14.93 -5.16
C VAL A 43 -14.38 -15.97 -5.90
N MET A 44 -14.40 -15.92 -7.23
CA MET A 44 -15.11 -16.92 -8.06
C MET A 44 -14.51 -18.32 -7.89
N VAL A 45 -13.18 -18.43 -7.89
CA VAL A 45 -12.49 -19.70 -7.62
C VAL A 45 -12.86 -20.22 -6.23
N LYS A 46 -12.88 -19.33 -5.21
CA LYS A 46 -13.31 -19.67 -3.84
C LYS A 46 -14.75 -20.19 -3.80
N PHE A 47 -15.66 -19.48 -4.46
CA PHE A 47 -17.09 -19.77 -4.43
C PHE A 47 -17.44 -21.07 -5.16
N ASN A 48 -16.83 -21.31 -6.33
CA ASN A 48 -17.09 -22.48 -7.17
C ASN A 48 -16.25 -23.71 -6.80
N GLU A 49 -15.37 -23.60 -5.80
CA GLU A 49 -14.39 -24.64 -5.48
C GLU A 49 -13.47 -25.07 -6.65
N SER A 50 -13.27 -24.21 -7.65
CA SER A 50 -12.57 -24.54 -8.90
C SER A 50 -11.10 -24.94 -8.73
N TRP A 51 -10.50 -24.65 -7.57
CA TRP A 51 -9.14 -25.13 -7.26
C TRP A 51 -9.06 -26.66 -7.18
N ARG A 52 -10.18 -27.34 -6.84
CA ARG A 52 -10.25 -28.80 -6.79
C ARG A 52 -10.12 -29.41 -8.18
N GLU A 53 -10.76 -28.81 -9.18
CA GLU A 53 -10.67 -29.24 -10.58
C GLU A 53 -9.25 -29.09 -11.12
N ALA A 54 -8.53 -28.07 -10.65
CA ALA A 54 -7.11 -27.88 -10.94
C ALA A 54 -6.17 -28.81 -10.14
N GLY A 55 -6.70 -29.74 -9.33
CA GLY A 55 -5.93 -30.73 -8.61
C GLY A 55 -5.30 -30.25 -7.29
N HIS A 56 -5.68 -29.08 -6.77
CA HIS A 56 -5.17 -28.59 -5.49
C HIS A 56 -5.95 -29.19 -4.31
N SER A 57 -5.23 -29.66 -3.29
CA SER A 57 -5.82 -30.28 -2.09
C SER A 57 -6.63 -29.33 -1.21
N SER A 58 -6.39 -28.02 -1.32
CA SER A 58 -7.10 -26.97 -0.58
C SER A 58 -6.96 -25.63 -1.31
N LEU A 59 -7.81 -24.66 -0.97
CA LEU A 59 -7.66 -23.28 -1.46
C LEU A 59 -6.29 -22.70 -1.08
N ASN A 60 -5.78 -23.02 0.12
CA ASN A 60 -4.45 -22.57 0.54
C ASN A 60 -3.33 -23.12 -0.35
N ALA A 61 -3.40 -24.42 -0.72
CA ALA A 61 -2.44 -25.01 -1.66
C ALA A 61 -2.49 -24.33 -3.05
N TYR A 62 -3.67 -23.93 -3.51
CA TYR A 62 -3.83 -23.16 -4.73
C TYR A 62 -3.22 -21.76 -4.64
N ILE A 63 -3.51 -21.03 -3.55
CA ILE A 63 -2.96 -19.68 -3.33
C ILE A 63 -1.44 -19.70 -3.18
N LEU A 64 -0.87 -20.73 -2.54
CA LEU A 64 0.58 -20.93 -2.47
C LEU A 64 1.18 -21.16 -3.87
N GLY A 65 0.56 -21.99 -4.70
CA GLY A 65 0.99 -22.19 -6.09
C GLY A 65 0.95 -20.90 -6.93
N LEU A 66 -0.07 -20.06 -6.75
CA LEU A 66 -0.13 -18.73 -7.37
C LEU A 66 0.98 -17.80 -6.85
N SER A 67 1.23 -17.81 -5.54
CA SER A 67 2.29 -17.03 -4.89
C SER A 67 3.65 -17.36 -5.48
N GLU A 68 3.98 -18.65 -5.57
CA GLU A 68 5.24 -19.13 -6.15
C GLU A 68 5.38 -18.76 -7.62
N LYS A 69 4.32 -18.97 -8.41
CA LYS A 69 4.32 -18.71 -9.86
C LYS A 69 4.48 -17.22 -10.21
N TYR A 70 3.88 -16.33 -9.42
CA TYR A 70 3.80 -14.89 -9.74
C TYR A 70 4.60 -13.99 -8.79
N GLY A 71 5.37 -14.55 -7.86
CA GLY A 71 6.25 -13.80 -6.96
C GLY A 71 5.50 -12.85 -6.02
N ARG A 72 4.30 -13.22 -5.58
CA ARG A 72 3.47 -12.42 -4.66
C ARG A 72 3.29 -13.16 -3.35
N LYS A 73 3.47 -12.47 -2.23
CA LYS A 73 3.27 -13.08 -0.90
C LYS A 73 1.84 -13.64 -0.77
N PRO A 74 1.63 -14.84 -0.21
CA PRO A 74 0.30 -15.42 -0.04
C PRO A 74 -0.65 -14.48 0.72
N GLN A 75 -0.15 -13.79 1.74
CA GLN A 75 -0.92 -12.83 2.54
C GLN A 75 -1.48 -11.69 1.68
N THR A 76 -0.74 -11.23 0.67
CA THR A 76 -1.20 -10.19 -0.26
C THR A 76 -2.32 -10.71 -1.14
N ILE A 77 -2.22 -11.95 -1.64
CA ILE A 77 -3.26 -12.59 -2.45
C ILE A 77 -4.54 -12.77 -1.62
N TYR A 78 -4.43 -13.22 -0.37
CA TYR A 78 -5.55 -13.29 0.56
C TYR A 78 -6.17 -11.92 0.84
N ALA A 79 -5.36 -10.87 1.01
CA ALA A 79 -5.86 -9.52 1.21
C ALA A 79 -6.65 -9.01 -0.01
N TYR A 80 -6.20 -9.31 -1.23
CA TYR A 80 -6.94 -9.00 -2.45
C TYR A 80 -8.30 -9.69 -2.48
N MET A 81 -8.32 -11.01 -2.26
CA MET A 81 -9.55 -11.81 -2.25
C MET A 81 -10.52 -11.31 -1.16
N ALA A 82 -10.05 -11.04 0.05
CA ALA A 82 -10.86 -10.50 1.14
C ALA A 82 -11.44 -9.10 0.82
N ALA A 83 -10.66 -8.25 0.15
CA ALA A 83 -11.14 -6.94 -0.29
C ALA A 83 -12.28 -7.08 -1.32
N ALA A 84 -12.10 -7.96 -2.31
CA ALA A 84 -13.11 -8.24 -3.32
C ALA A 84 -14.39 -8.87 -2.72
N GLU A 85 -14.26 -9.86 -1.82
CA GLU A 85 -15.41 -10.51 -1.15
C GLU A 85 -16.32 -9.50 -0.46
N LYS A 86 -15.73 -8.51 0.22
CA LYS A 86 -16.49 -7.50 0.97
C LYS A 86 -17.09 -6.41 0.08
N LEU A 87 -16.43 -6.06 -1.01
CA LEU A 87 -16.80 -4.90 -1.84
C LEU A 87 -17.62 -5.26 -3.07
N LEU A 88 -17.51 -6.49 -3.60
CA LEU A 88 -18.33 -6.95 -4.73
C LEU A 88 -19.84 -6.77 -4.50
N PRO A 89 -20.42 -7.08 -3.31
CA PRO A 89 -21.84 -6.86 -3.06
C PRO A 89 -22.28 -5.38 -3.08
N ILE A 90 -21.34 -4.44 -2.89
CA ILE A 90 -21.63 -3.02 -2.74
C ILE A 90 -21.32 -2.25 -4.03
N ALA A 91 -20.14 -2.49 -4.60
CA ALA A 91 -19.61 -1.80 -5.78
C ALA A 91 -19.98 -2.49 -7.10
N GLY A 92 -20.28 -3.80 -7.06
CA GLY A 92 -20.35 -4.63 -8.26
C GLY A 92 -18.97 -4.87 -8.90
N GLU A 93 -18.94 -5.62 -10.00
CA GLU A 93 -17.70 -5.94 -10.71
C GLU A 93 -17.05 -4.70 -11.31
N ASP A 94 -17.83 -3.92 -12.08
CA ASP A 94 -17.35 -2.71 -12.74
C ASP A 94 -16.89 -1.65 -11.73
N GLY A 95 -17.57 -1.57 -10.58
CA GLY A 95 -17.21 -0.63 -9.53
C GLY A 95 -15.90 -1.00 -8.83
N LEU A 96 -15.67 -2.29 -8.58
CA LEU A 96 -14.41 -2.77 -8.01
C LEU A 96 -13.24 -2.55 -8.97
N ASP A 97 -13.46 -2.79 -10.26
CA ASP A 97 -12.47 -2.51 -11.30
C ASP A 97 -12.11 -1.02 -11.34
N ARG A 98 -13.11 -0.12 -11.38
CA ARG A 98 -12.88 1.33 -11.36
C ARG A 98 -12.16 1.81 -10.10
N MET A 99 -12.54 1.28 -8.94
CA MET A 99 -11.90 1.59 -7.67
C MET A 99 -10.42 1.16 -7.65
N GLY A 100 -10.11 0.00 -8.22
CA GLY A 100 -8.79 -0.60 -8.16
C GLY A 100 -8.47 -1.20 -6.79
N ILE A 101 -7.56 -2.19 -6.77
CA ILE A 101 -7.36 -3.04 -5.59
C ILE A 101 -6.84 -2.28 -4.36
N THR A 102 -6.02 -1.25 -4.55
CA THR A 102 -5.36 -0.55 -3.43
C THR A 102 -6.37 0.24 -2.61
N LYS A 103 -7.27 1.00 -3.26
CA LYS A 103 -8.35 1.72 -2.58
C LYS A 103 -9.30 0.74 -1.88
N ALA A 104 -9.64 -0.37 -2.54
CA ALA A 104 -10.46 -1.43 -1.99
C ALA A 104 -9.87 -2.02 -0.69
N MET A 105 -8.58 -2.32 -0.68
CA MET A 105 -7.89 -2.81 0.51
C MET A 105 -7.90 -1.80 1.67
N GLU A 106 -7.76 -0.50 1.39
CA GLU A 106 -7.80 0.54 2.43
C GLU A 106 -9.17 0.62 3.11
N ILE A 107 -10.26 0.54 2.34
CA ILE A 107 -11.63 0.51 2.88
C ILE A 107 -11.82 -0.70 3.79
N VAL A 108 -11.44 -1.89 3.32
CA VAL A 108 -11.55 -3.13 4.11
C VAL A 108 -10.66 -3.10 5.35
N ARG A 109 -9.44 -2.56 5.25
CA ARG A 109 -8.56 -2.35 6.41
C ARG A 109 -9.24 -1.47 7.45
N GLY A 110 -9.86 -0.37 7.04
CA GLY A 110 -10.58 0.52 7.94
C GLY A 110 -11.78 -0.13 8.62
N ALA A 111 -12.62 -0.81 7.84
CA ALA A 111 -13.77 -1.55 8.36
C ALA A 111 -13.37 -2.64 9.37
N ASN A 112 -12.29 -3.38 9.08
CA ASN A 112 -11.77 -4.39 10.00
C ASN A 112 -11.26 -3.79 11.32
N LYS A 113 -10.61 -2.62 11.27
CA LYS A 113 -10.11 -1.93 12.47
C LYS A 113 -11.23 -1.37 13.34
N SER A 114 -12.25 -0.75 12.72
CA SER A 114 -13.37 -0.15 13.45
C SER A 114 -14.48 -1.13 13.80
N LYS A 115 -14.49 -2.31 13.16
CA LYS A 115 -15.59 -3.29 13.22
C LYS A 115 -16.94 -2.72 12.76
N LYS A 116 -16.93 -1.64 11.97
CA LYS A 116 -18.12 -1.01 11.39
C LYS A 116 -18.34 -1.51 9.95
N ASP A 117 -19.58 -1.47 9.51
CA ASP A 117 -19.95 -1.82 8.14
C ASP A 117 -19.43 -0.79 7.13
N ILE A 118 -19.13 -1.26 5.92
CA ILE A 118 -18.65 -0.40 4.84
C ILE A 118 -19.84 0.40 4.29
N SER A 119 -19.79 1.73 4.43
CA SER A 119 -20.80 2.61 3.83
C SER A 119 -20.70 2.58 2.30
N ARG A 120 -21.87 2.57 1.64
CA ARG A 120 -21.98 2.73 0.19
C ARG A 120 -21.47 4.09 -0.28
N GLU A 121 -21.59 5.14 0.52
CA GLU A 121 -21.09 6.48 0.17
C GLU A 121 -19.57 6.48 0.06
N LEU A 122 -18.89 5.86 1.02
CA LEU A 122 -17.42 5.71 1.00
C LEU A 122 -16.96 4.95 -0.25
N VAL A 123 -17.68 3.89 -0.61
CA VAL A 123 -17.39 3.09 -1.82
C VAL A 123 -17.57 3.92 -3.09
N LEU A 124 -18.67 4.66 -3.21
CA LEU A 124 -18.93 5.53 -4.36
C LEU A 124 -17.88 6.64 -4.49
N GLU A 125 -17.44 7.22 -3.38
CA GLU A 125 -16.39 8.24 -3.38
C GLU A 125 -15.04 7.67 -3.83
N ALA A 126 -14.68 6.48 -3.33
CA ALA A 126 -13.43 5.83 -3.70
C ALA A 126 -13.38 5.37 -5.18
N MET A 127 -14.53 5.19 -5.82
CA MET A 127 -14.64 4.84 -7.25
C MET A 127 -14.35 6.00 -8.20
N LYS A 128 -14.28 7.24 -7.71
CA LYS A 128 -13.93 8.40 -8.53
C LYS A 128 -12.46 8.33 -8.96
N ASP A 129 -12.19 8.65 -10.23
CA ASP A 129 -10.86 8.51 -10.83
C ASP A 129 -9.90 9.59 -10.30
N GLU A 130 -10.44 10.74 -9.92
CA GLU A 130 -9.71 11.87 -9.33
C GLU A 130 -9.31 11.64 -7.87
N VAL A 131 -10.02 10.78 -7.14
CA VAL A 131 -9.72 10.50 -5.73
C VAL A 131 -8.50 9.59 -5.65
N THR A 132 -7.46 10.04 -4.98
CA THR A 132 -6.22 9.31 -4.76
C THR A 132 -6.36 8.27 -3.65
N VAL A 133 -5.39 7.35 -3.54
CA VAL A 133 -5.36 6.36 -2.45
C VAL A 133 -5.24 7.05 -1.09
N ASP A 134 -4.47 8.14 -0.99
CA ASP A 134 -4.29 8.88 0.27
C ASP A 134 -5.57 9.62 0.67
N GLU A 135 -6.32 10.16 -0.28
CA GLU A 135 -7.65 10.71 -0.01
C GLU A 135 -8.63 9.63 0.44
N VAL A 136 -8.60 8.42 -0.14
CA VAL A 136 -9.39 7.28 0.37
C VAL A 136 -8.97 6.94 1.79
N ARG A 137 -7.67 6.93 2.13
CA ARG A 137 -7.23 6.69 3.51
C ARG A 137 -7.78 7.75 4.46
N ALA A 138 -7.75 9.03 4.08
CA ALA A 138 -8.31 10.10 4.89
C ALA A 138 -9.83 9.95 5.08
N LEU A 139 -10.55 9.59 4.01
CA LEU A 139 -11.99 9.28 4.07
C LEU A 139 -12.27 8.08 4.97
N VAL A 140 -11.52 6.98 4.84
CA VAL A 140 -11.61 5.79 5.68
C VAL A 140 -11.42 6.16 7.15
N HIS A 141 -10.40 6.97 7.47
CA HIS A 141 -10.18 7.45 8.83
C HIS A 141 -11.36 8.27 9.36
N LYS A 142 -11.91 9.16 8.54
CA LYS A 142 -13.08 9.98 8.88
C LYS A 142 -14.34 9.13 9.11
N PHE A 143 -14.69 8.27 8.14
CA PHE A 143 -15.91 7.45 8.19
C PHE A 143 -15.91 6.46 9.34
N PHE A 144 -14.76 5.84 9.60
CA PHE A 144 -14.66 4.82 10.62
C PHE A 144 -14.24 5.36 11.99
N GLU A 145 -14.06 6.68 12.11
CA GLU A 145 -13.64 7.38 13.33
C GLU A 145 -12.42 6.74 13.97
N LEU A 146 -11.44 6.37 13.13
CA LEU A 146 -10.32 5.53 13.56
C LEU A 146 -9.40 6.20 14.59
N ASN A 147 -9.62 7.48 14.98
CA ASN A 147 -9.03 8.17 16.15
C ASN A 147 -9.62 9.59 16.42
N GLY A 148 -10.94 9.80 16.32
CA GLY A 148 -11.61 11.05 16.77
C GLY A 148 -11.35 12.35 15.98
N GLU A 149 -10.14 12.55 15.46
CA GLU A 149 -9.77 13.67 14.58
C GLU A 149 -9.35 13.16 13.19
N MET A 150 -9.73 13.92 12.16
CA MET A 150 -9.29 13.64 10.79
C MET A 150 -7.77 13.84 10.74
N PRO A 151 -6.99 12.83 10.35
CA PRO A 151 -5.56 12.97 10.31
C PRO A 151 -5.15 14.10 9.35
N LYS A 152 -4.29 15.00 9.82
CA LYS A 152 -3.72 16.10 9.02
C LYS A 152 -2.32 15.71 8.55
N GLY A 153 -1.94 16.17 7.35
CA GLY A 153 -0.59 15.99 6.83
C GLY A 153 -0.38 14.77 5.94
N LYS A 154 0.89 14.38 5.72
CA LYS A 154 1.31 13.30 4.82
C LYS A 154 1.31 11.95 5.54
N TYR A 155 0.85 10.91 4.86
CA TYR A 155 0.92 9.54 5.38
C TYR A 155 2.36 9.00 5.33
N VAL A 156 2.83 8.45 6.44
CA VAL A 156 4.15 7.82 6.57
C VAL A 156 3.98 6.32 6.76
N ASP A 157 4.41 5.55 5.77
CA ASP A 157 4.26 4.08 5.72
C ASP A 157 5.37 3.35 6.50
N VAL A 158 5.45 3.67 7.80
CA VAL A 158 6.39 3.07 8.77
C VAL A 158 5.59 2.59 9.98
N GLY A 159 4.66 1.66 9.75
CA GLY A 159 3.64 1.28 10.74
C GLY A 159 2.37 2.15 10.68
N GLY A 160 2.37 3.20 9.85
CA GLY A 160 1.18 3.87 9.35
C GLY A 160 0.61 4.96 10.25
N PHE A 161 1.21 6.14 10.20
CA PHE A 161 0.72 7.36 10.87
C PHE A 161 0.70 8.54 9.91
N TYR A 162 0.01 9.62 10.28
CA TYR A 162 0.04 10.88 9.54
C TYR A 162 0.95 11.87 10.24
N ALA A 163 1.75 12.58 9.44
CA ALA A 163 2.69 13.59 9.89
C ALA A 163 2.34 14.93 9.24
N ASP A 164 2.16 15.99 10.03
CA ASP A 164 2.08 17.35 9.50
C ASP A 164 3.38 17.79 8.80
N GLU A 165 3.43 19.00 8.23
CA GLU A 165 4.62 19.46 7.50
C GLU A 165 5.89 19.51 8.35
N GLU A 166 5.76 19.87 9.63
CA GLU A 166 6.89 19.97 10.55
C GLU A 166 7.37 18.58 10.96
N GLN A 167 6.45 17.72 11.38
CA GLN A 167 6.71 16.31 11.70
C GLN A 167 7.33 15.57 10.51
N TYR A 168 6.85 15.84 9.28
CA TYR A 168 7.39 15.25 8.07
C TYR A 168 8.82 15.76 7.78
N LYS A 169 9.13 17.03 8.00
CA LYS A 169 10.50 17.57 7.88
C LYS A 169 11.43 16.88 8.88
N ILE A 170 11.01 16.77 10.14
CA ILE A 170 11.76 16.06 11.19
C ILE A 170 12.00 14.61 10.79
N PHE A 171 10.97 13.91 10.29
CA PHE A 171 11.09 12.55 9.82
C PHE A 171 12.14 12.42 8.69
N VAL A 172 12.07 13.29 7.67
CA VAL A 172 13.03 13.29 6.55
C VAL A 172 14.45 13.55 7.03
N GLU A 173 14.63 14.47 7.98
CA GLU A 173 15.94 14.77 8.57
C GLU A 173 16.48 13.61 9.40
N ALA A 174 15.64 12.99 10.24
CA ALA A 174 15.99 11.79 10.99
C ALA A 174 16.45 10.66 10.06
N VAL A 175 15.73 10.40 8.95
CA VAL A 175 16.14 9.40 7.94
C VAL A 175 17.53 9.74 7.38
N LYS A 176 17.79 11.01 7.02
CA LYS A 176 19.09 11.45 6.49
C LYS A 176 20.23 11.30 7.50
N ILE A 177 19.97 11.55 8.78
CA ILE A 177 20.96 11.36 9.86
C ILE A 177 21.22 9.87 10.02
N SER A 178 20.19 9.04 10.12
CA SER A 178 20.34 7.60 10.31
C SER A 178 21.03 6.90 9.13
N MET A 179 20.79 7.35 7.89
CA MET A 179 21.56 6.88 6.74
C MET A 179 23.07 7.11 6.90
N ARG A 180 23.46 8.27 7.45
CA ARG A 180 24.87 8.63 7.70
C ARG A 180 25.44 7.82 8.86
N VAL A 181 24.72 7.73 9.98
CA VAL A 181 25.15 6.98 11.18
C VAL A 181 25.34 5.49 10.87
N LEU A 182 24.41 4.88 10.13
CA LEU A 182 24.47 3.47 9.76
C LEU A 182 25.40 3.18 8.58
N ASN A 183 25.97 4.22 7.96
CA ASN A 183 26.84 4.14 6.78
C ASN A 183 26.26 3.22 5.68
N LEU A 184 24.98 3.39 5.35
CA LEU A 184 24.28 2.50 4.42
C LEU A 184 24.75 2.74 2.96
N PRO A 185 25.10 1.69 2.20
CA PRO A 185 25.52 1.83 0.80
C PRO A 185 24.45 2.50 -0.08
N ALA A 186 24.88 3.37 -0.99
CA ALA A 186 23.99 4.04 -1.95
C ALA A 186 23.24 3.03 -2.85
N GLU A 187 23.93 1.96 -3.25
CA GLU A 187 23.44 0.85 -4.09
C GLU A 187 22.39 -0.03 -3.37
N MET A 188 22.24 0.08 -2.05
CA MET A 188 21.31 -0.76 -1.29
C MET A 188 19.86 -0.44 -1.69
N PRO A 189 18.99 -1.45 -1.92
CA PRO A 189 17.59 -1.20 -2.24
C PRO A 189 16.89 -0.37 -1.15
N ASP A 190 16.10 0.62 -1.55
CA ASP A 190 15.50 1.61 -0.65
C ASP A 190 14.65 0.98 0.47
N HIS A 191 13.91 -0.08 0.16
CA HIS A 191 13.12 -0.80 1.17
C HIS A 191 14.00 -1.46 2.25
N ILE A 192 15.20 -1.94 1.91
CA ILE A 192 16.17 -2.49 2.86
C ILE A 192 16.81 -1.38 3.69
N LYS A 193 17.15 -0.24 3.07
CA LYS A 193 17.65 0.94 3.81
C LYS A 193 16.65 1.39 4.87
N ARG A 194 15.38 1.55 4.48
CA ARG A 194 14.29 1.95 5.37
C ARG A 194 14.11 0.94 6.51
N MET A 195 14.06 -0.35 6.20
CA MET A 195 13.97 -1.41 7.22
C MET A 195 15.10 -1.31 8.25
N ARG A 196 16.36 -1.14 7.82
CA ARG A 196 17.50 -0.99 8.75
C ARG A 196 17.41 0.25 9.62
N ILE A 197 17.00 1.38 9.07
CA ILE A 197 16.80 2.62 9.82
C ILE A 197 15.70 2.45 10.87
N ILE A 198 14.58 1.82 10.51
CA ILE A 198 13.47 1.57 11.43
C ILE A 198 13.91 0.64 12.57
N LEU A 199 14.63 -0.44 12.25
CA LEU A 199 15.15 -1.35 13.27
C LEU A 199 16.18 -0.68 14.18
N PHE A 200 17.01 0.21 13.64
CA PHE A 200 17.93 1.02 14.42
C PHE A 200 17.16 1.92 15.39
N TRP A 201 16.15 2.67 14.92
CA TRP A 201 15.31 3.49 15.82
C TRP A 201 14.57 2.66 16.86
N ALA A 202 14.03 1.50 16.48
CA ALA A 202 13.38 0.61 17.42
C ALA A 202 14.35 0.13 18.50
N ALA A 203 15.57 -0.26 18.13
CA ALA A 203 16.61 -0.66 19.08
C ALA A 203 17.02 0.49 20.01
N GLU A 204 17.18 1.71 19.50
CA GLU A 204 17.49 2.89 20.30
C GLU A 204 16.35 3.22 21.29
N ILE A 205 15.09 3.20 20.82
CA ILE A 205 13.93 3.45 21.68
C ILE A 205 13.82 2.36 22.74
N THR A 206 13.95 1.08 22.38
CA THR A 206 13.91 -0.01 23.34
C THR A 206 15.09 0.07 24.31
N GLY A 207 16.31 0.32 23.85
CA GLY A 207 17.48 0.46 24.73
C GLY A 207 17.37 1.65 25.69
N THR A 208 16.80 2.77 25.24
CA THR A 208 16.66 4.00 26.04
C THR A 208 15.49 3.93 27.02
N TYR A 209 14.35 3.38 26.59
CA TYR A 209 13.08 3.44 27.32
C TYR A 209 12.62 2.09 27.89
N ALA A 210 13.37 0.99 27.72
CA ALA A 210 12.98 -0.32 28.27
C ALA A 210 12.77 -0.28 29.80
N ALA A 211 13.60 0.48 30.52
CA ALA A 211 13.46 0.63 31.96
C ALA A 211 12.18 1.39 32.37
N GLU A 212 11.78 2.40 31.58
CA GLU A 212 10.56 3.19 31.84
C GLU A 212 9.27 2.43 31.44
N VAL A 213 9.33 1.58 30.41
CA VAL A 213 8.14 0.89 29.88
C VAL A 213 7.88 -0.45 30.58
N TYR A 214 8.93 -1.17 31.01
CA TYR A 214 8.78 -2.52 31.58
C TYR A 214 9.06 -2.61 33.09
N GLY A 215 9.55 -1.54 33.72
CA GLY A 215 9.97 -1.55 35.14
C GLY A 215 11.13 -2.53 35.41
N GLU A 216 11.66 -2.52 36.64
CA GLU A 216 12.81 -3.37 37.06
C GLU A 216 12.58 -4.89 36.92
N GLN A 217 11.38 -5.35 36.55
CA GLN A 217 11.05 -6.77 36.38
C GLN A 217 11.22 -7.28 34.93
N GLY A 218 11.63 -6.42 33.99
CA GLY A 218 11.70 -6.75 32.56
C GLY A 218 13.07 -7.18 32.03
N VAL A 219 14.09 -7.40 32.88
CA VAL A 219 15.40 -7.90 32.44
C VAL A 219 15.63 -9.30 33.03
N GLY A 220 15.22 -10.30 32.25
CA GLY A 220 15.52 -11.72 32.46
C GLY A 220 15.98 -12.34 31.15
#